data_AF-A0A649UYZ8-F1
#
_entry.id   AF-A0A649UYZ8-F1
#
_cell.length_a   1.000
_cell.length_b   1.000
_cell.length_c   1.000
_cell.angle_alpha   90.00
_cell.angle_beta   90.00
_cell.angle_gamma   90.00
#
_symmetry.space_group_name_H-M   'P 1'
#
loop_
_entity.id
_entity.type
_entity.pdbx_description
1 polymer ?
#
loop_
_entity_poly.entity_id
_entity_poly.type
_entity_poly.pdbx_seq_one_letter_code
_entity_poly.pdbx_strand_id
1 'polypeptide(L)'
;NNCKILGDNLINKGYKLVSNGTDNHLILVNLKNSYNIDGARCEKVMELCNISTNKNTVPGDKSALIPGGIRLGTPAMTTRGLVEDDFIKVADFVDRAVKITVDINKELHGNKLTQFIQSLKADDPRISE
;
A
#
# COMPACT_ATOMS: atom_id res chain seq x y z
N ASN A 1 5.79 -17.82 -6.64
CA ASN A 1 5.28 -17.23 -7.89
C ASN A 1 4.39 -16.03 -7.63
N ASN A 2 3.23 -16.18 -6.97
CA ASN A 2 2.31 -15.07 -6.69
C ASN A 2 2.97 -13.80 -6.10
N CYS A 3 3.86 -13.96 -5.11
CA CYS A 3 4.52 -12.81 -4.49
C CYS A 3 5.48 -12.08 -5.44
N LYS A 4 6.16 -12.82 -6.34
CA LYS A 4 6.98 -12.23 -7.41
C LYS A 4 6.10 -11.46 -8.39
N ILE A 5 5.00 -12.06 -8.86
CA ILE A 5 4.03 -11.40 -9.75
C ILE A 5 3.47 -10.10 -9.14
N LEU A 6 3.06 -10.12 -7.87
CA LEU A 6 2.60 -8.92 -7.17
C LEU A 6 3.70 -7.85 -7.13
N GLY A 7 4.93 -8.25 -6.78
CA GLY A 7 6.08 -7.36 -6.72
C GLY A 7 6.42 -6.72 -8.07
N ASP A 8 6.52 -7.53 -9.13
CA ASP A 8 6.87 -7.09 -10.47
C ASP A 8 5.82 -6.12 -11.04
N ASN A 9 4.53 -6.41 -10.83
CA ASN A 9 3.45 -5.52 -11.26
C ASN A 9 3.48 -4.17 -10.52
N LEU A 10 3.80 -4.16 -9.22
CA LEU A 10 3.99 -2.91 -8.48
C LEU A 10 5.23 -2.16 -8.98
N ILE A 11 6.35 -2.83 -9.26
CA ILE A 11 7.53 -2.18 -9.85
C ILE A 11 7.18 -1.51 -11.18
N ASN A 12 6.45 -2.21 -12.06
CA ASN A 12 5.99 -1.68 -13.35
C ASN A 12 5.09 -0.44 -13.21
N LYS A 13 4.38 -0.32 -12.08
CA LYS A 13 3.56 0.85 -11.73
C LYS A 13 4.36 1.97 -11.03
N GLY A 14 5.68 1.84 -10.93
CA GLY A 14 6.57 2.86 -10.37
C GLY A 14 6.82 2.76 -8.87
N TYR A 15 6.44 1.64 -8.24
CA TYR A 15 6.73 1.41 -6.82
C TYR A 15 8.17 0.96 -6.61
N LYS A 16 8.79 1.49 -5.56
CA LYS A 16 10.08 1.01 -5.06
C LYS A 16 9.85 -0.05 -3.99
N LEU A 17 10.31 -1.26 -4.25
CA LEU A 17 10.34 -2.33 -3.25
C LEU A 17 11.68 -2.30 -2.52
N VAL A 18 11.66 -2.62 -1.23
CA VAL A 18 12.90 -2.98 -0.53
C VAL A 18 13.46 -4.21 -1.23
N SER A 19 14.78 -4.22 -1.46
CA SER A 19 15.50 -5.24 -2.25
C SER A 19 15.08 -5.41 -3.72
N ASN A 20 14.30 -4.49 -4.30
CA ASN A 20 13.86 -4.54 -5.71
C ASN A 20 13.12 -5.83 -6.11
N GLY A 21 12.46 -6.50 -5.17
CA GLY A 21 11.77 -7.76 -5.43
C GLY A 21 11.56 -8.57 -4.17
N THR A 22 11.43 -9.90 -4.33
CA THR A 22 11.28 -10.85 -3.23
C THR A 22 11.71 -12.25 -3.66
N ASP A 23 12.23 -13.03 -2.73
CA ASP A 23 12.45 -14.47 -2.86
C ASP A 23 11.64 -15.29 -1.85
N ASN A 24 10.64 -14.68 -1.21
CA ASN A 24 9.79 -15.33 -0.23
C ASN A 24 8.30 -14.97 -0.45
N HIS A 25 7.52 -15.04 0.63
CA HIS A 25 6.06 -14.92 0.60
C HIS A 25 5.54 -13.49 0.84
N LEU A 26 6.43 -12.50 0.97
CA LEU A 26 6.07 -11.11 1.21
C LEU A 26 6.93 -10.14 0.38
N ILE A 27 6.42 -8.93 0.21
CA ILE A 27 7.14 -7.76 -0.31
C ILE A 27 7.00 -6.60 0.68
N LEU A 28 8.00 -5.73 0.68
CA LEU A 28 8.01 -4.51 1.47
C LEU A 28 8.06 -3.31 0.52
N VAL A 29 6.97 -2.56 0.45
CA VAL A 29 6.80 -1.43 -0.46
C VAL A 29 7.24 -0.15 0.25
N ASN A 30 8.16 0.60 -0.36
CA ASN A 30 8.64 1.89 0.14
C ASN A 30 7.82 3.04 -0.47
N LEU A 31 6.72 3.38 0.20
CA LEU A 31 5.78 4.42 -0.24
C LEU A 31 6.42 5.82 -0.17
N LYS A 32 7.30 6.06 0.80
CA LYS A 32 8.01 7.34 0.94
C LYS A 32 8.84 7.66 -0.28
N ASN A 33 9.64 6.70 -0.75
CA ASN A 33 10.49 6.91 -1.93
C ASN A 33 9.74 6.76 -3.27
N SER A 34 8.53 6.18 -3.26
CA SER A 34 7.69 6.02 -4.45
C SER A 34 6.80 7.24 -4.69
N TYR A 35 6.14 7.73 -3.64
CA TYR A 35 5.07 8.73 -3.74
C TYR A 35 5.10 9.81 -2.65
N ASN A 36 6.14 9.85 -1.81
CA ASN A 36 6.26 10.79 -0.70
C ASN A 36 5.08 10.77 0.28
N ILE A 37 4.57 9.56 0.56
CA ILE A 37 3.55 9.31 1.59
C ILE A 37 4.07 8.26 2.59
N ASP A 38 3.49 8.22 3.79
CA ASP A 38 3.77 7.19 4.79
C ASP A 38 2.77 6.02 4.75
N GLY A 39 3.21 4.90 5.33
CA GLY A 39 2.42 3.69 5.47
C GLY A 39 1.23 3.83 6.40
N ALA A 40 1.24 4.75 7.37
CA ALA A 40 0.13 4.91 8.30
C ALA A 40 -1.13 5.47 7.61
N ARG A 41 -0.96 6.46 6.73
CA ARG A 41 -2.07 6.97 5.90
C ARG A 41 -2.56 5.91 4.92
N CYS A 42 -1.64 5.25 4.24
CA CYS A 42 -1.95 4.24 3.24
C CYS A 42 -2.68 3.02 3.84
N GLU A 43 -2.22 2.53 4.99
CA GLU A 43 -2.87 1.46 5.76
C GLU A 43 -4.34 1.82 6.08
N LYS A 44 -4.62 3.06 6.47
CA LYS A 44 -5.99 3.48 6.80
C LYS A 44 -6.91 3.55 5.57
N VAL A 45 -6.41 4.05 4.43
CA VAL A 45 -7.19 4.04 3.18
C VAL A 45 -7.45 2.62 2.72
N MET A 46 -6.43 1.75 2.75
CA MET A 46 -6.57 0.33 2.40
C MET A 46 -7.59 -0.38 3.29
N GLU A 47 -7.59 -0.12 4.61
CA GLU A 47 -8.57 -0.67 5.55
C GLU A 47 -10.00 -0.30 5.15
N LEU A 48 -10.26 0.95 4.77
CA LEU A 48 -11.58 1.40 4.33
C LEU A 48 -11.99 0.78 2.98
N CYS A 49 -11.02 0.44 2.12
CA CYS A 49 -11.23 -0.32 0.89
C CYS A 49 -11.28 -1.84 1.11
N ASN A 50 -11.40 -2.32 2.35
CA ASN A 50 -11.38 -3.75 2.73
C ASN A 50 -10.09 -4.50 2.35
N ILE A 51 -8.98 -3.80 2.22
CA ILE A 51 -7.64 -4.37 2.00
C ILE A 51 -6.89 -4.34 3.33
N SER A 52 -6.70 -5.51 3.93
CA SER A 52 -5.90 -5.62 5.15
C SER A 52 -4.41 -5.66 4.81
N THR A 53 -3.66 -4.68 5.30
CA THR A 53 -2.20 -4.58 5.20
C THR A 53 -1.62 -4.12 6.54
N ASN A 54 -0.29 -4.07 6.64
CA ASN A 54 0.38 -3.50 7.79
C ASN A 54 1.43 -2.46 7.37
N LYS A 55 1.41 -1.29 8.00
CA LYS A 55 2.49 -0.31 7.91
C LYS A 55 3.78 -0.90 8.49
N ASN A 56 4.90 -0.71 7.80
CA ASN A 56 6.17 -1.31 8.16
C ASN A 56 7.32 -0.34 7.90
N THR A 57 8.31 -0.31 8.78
CA THR A 57 9.52 0.50 8.58
C THR A 57 10.26 0.07 7.32
N VAL A 58 10.87 1.04 6.65
CA VAL A 58 11.77 0.83 5.52
C VAL A 58 13.14 1.47 5.82
N PRO A 59 14.21 1.06 5.12
CA PRO A 59 15.52 1.66 5.31
C PRO A 59 15.48 3.19 5.23
N GLY A 60 15.99 3.85 6.27
CA GLY A 60 16.00 5.32 6.39
C GLY A 60 14.83 5.92 7.19
N ASP A 61 13.88 5.12 7.66
CA ASP A 61 12.84 5.60 8.58
C ASP A 61 13.40 5.96 9.95
N LYS A 62 12.92 7.08 10.49
CA LYS A 62 13.23 7.54 11.86
C LYS A 62 12.10 7.26 12.85
N SER A 63 10.91 6.96 12.36
CA SER A 63 9.70 6.78 13.17
C SER A 63 9.10 5.39 12.92
N ALA A 64 8.90 4.63 13.99
CA ALA A 64 8.13 3.40 13.95
C ALA A 64 6.61 3.64 13.92
N LEU A 65 6.15 4.80 14.42
CA LEU A 65 4.73 5.16 14.48
C LEU A 65 4.21 5.60 13.11
N ILE A 66 5.04 6.30 12.33
CA ILE A 66 4.72 6.79 10.98
C ILE A 66 5.82 6.32 10.03
N PRO A 67 5.87 5.01 9.74
CA PRO A 67 6.89 4.44 8.87
C PRO A 67 6.57 4.75 7.40
N GLY A 68 7.57 4.71 6.53
CA GLY A 68 7.47 5.04 5.11
C GLY A 68 7.00 3.92 4.20
N GLY A 69 6.61 2.75 4.74
CA GLY A 69 6.26 1.59 3.90
C GLY A 69 5.10 0.75 4.41
N ILE A 70 4.72 -0.23 3.58
CA ILE A 70 3.70 -1.25 3.86
C ILE A 70 4.22 -2.62 3.48
N ARG A 71 3.79 -3.65 4.21
CA ARG A 71 4.15 -5.05 3.95
C ARG A 71 2.95 -5.80 3.36
N LEU A 72 3.14 -6.40 2.20
CA LEU A 72 2.12 -7.20 1.52
C LEU A 72 2.57 -8.66 1.46
N GLY A 73 1.69 -9.59 1.81
CA GLY A 73 1.95 -11.03 1.79
C GLY A 73 0.89 -11.76 0.97
N THR A 74 1.31 -12.77 0.21
CA THR A 74 0.39 -13.55 -0.64
C THR A 74 -0.24 -14.80 0.01
N PRO A 75 0.30 -15.44 1.09
CA PRO A 75 -0.20 -16.72 1.56
C PRO A 75 -1.71 -16.80 1.81
N ALA A 76 -2.28 -15.80 2.51
CA ALA A 76 -3.70 -15.83 2.88
C ALA A 76 -4.66 -15.80 1.69
N MET A 77 -4.25 -15.19 0.57
CA MET A 77 -5.06 -15.16 -0.64
C MET A 77 -4.76 -16.36 -1.55
N THR A 78 -3.51 -16.82 -1.59
CA THR A 78 -3.15 -18.08 -2.28
C THR A 78 -3.92 -19.27 -1.70
N THR A 79 -4.08 -19.37 -0.38
CA THR A 79 -4.87 -20.45 0.25
C THR A 79 -6.37 -20.37 -0.07
N ARG A 80 -6.85 -19.20 -0.53
CA ARG A 80 -8.22 -19.01 -1.04
C ARG A 80 -8.35 -19.27 -2.54
N GLY A 81 -7.28 -19.73 -3.19
CA GLY A 81 -7.28 -20.13 -4.59
C GLY A 81 -6.82 -19.06 -5.58
N LEU A 82 -6.32 -17.90 -5.10
CA LEU A 82 -5.80 -16.88 -6.03
C LEU A 82 -4.51 -17.35 -6.69
N VAL A 83 -4.46 -17.19 -8.02
CA VAL A 83 -3.32 -17.52 -8.87
C VAL A 83 -2.62 -16.24 -9.36
N GLU A 84 -1.56 -16.40 -10.14
CA GLU A 84 -0.73 -15.30 -10.65
C GLU A 84 -1.55 -14.16 -11.28
N ASP A 85 -2.51 -14.48 -12.15
CA ASP A 85 -3.37 -13.49 -12.82
C ASP A 85 -4.25 -12.70 -11.86
N ASP A 86 -4.68 -13.31 -10.75
CA ASP A 86 -5.44 -12.59 -9.72
C ASP A 86 -4.54 -11.60 -8.97
N PHE A 87 -3.25 -11.92 -8.81
CA PHE A 87 -2.30 -11.02 -8.16
C PHE A 87 -1.94 -9.80 -9.01
N ILE A 88 -2.17 -9.84 -10.33
CA ILE A 88 -2.14 -8.65 -11.19
C ILE A 88 -3.27 -7.69 -10.78
N LYS A 89 -4.50 -8.21 -10.61
CA LYS A 89 -5.65 -7.41 -10.14
C LYS A 89 -5.46 -6.92 -8.70
N VAL A 90 -4.87 -7.73 -7.83
CA VAL A 90 -4.49 -7.29 -6.47
C VAL A 90 -3.52 -6.11 -6.54
N ALA A 91 -2.53 -6.14 -7.45
CA ALA A 91 -1.63 -5.01 -7.65
C ALA A 91 -2.37 -3.75 -8.12
N ASP A 92 -3.40 -3.88 -8.96
CA ASP A 92 -4.26 -2.77 -9.37
C ASP A 92 -5.05 -2.17 -8.21
N PHE A 93 -5.63 -3.00 -7.34
CA PHE A 93 -6.34 -2.53 -6.14
C PHE A 93 -5.42 -1.81 -5.16
N VAL A 94 -4.22 -2.37 -4.94
CA VAL A 94 -3.17 -1.72 -4.13
C VAL A 94 -2.79 -0.37 -4.72
N ASP A 95 -2.62 -0.29 -6.04
CA ASP A 95 -2.26 0.96 -6.70
C ASP A 95 -3.35 2.02 -6.56
N ARG A 96 -4.62 1.66 -6.81
CA ARG A 96 -5.76 2.55 -6.61
C ARG A 96 -5.80 3.11 -5.18
N ALA A 97 -5.69 2.26 -4.16
CA ALA A 97 -5.69 2.68 -2.76
C ALA A 97 -4.53 3.65 -2.43
N VAL A 98 -3.35 3.41 -2.99
CA VAL A 98 -2.20 4.32 -2.83
C VAL A 98 -2.47 5.66 -3.52
N LYS A 99 -3.03 5.68 -4.74
CA LYS A 99 -3.36 6.94 -5.43
C LYS A 99 -4.38 7.77 -4.67
N ILE A 100 -5.42 7.14 -4.13
CA ILE A 100 -6.39 7.81 -3.24
C ILE A 100 -5.67 8.44 -2.04
N THR A 101 -4.74 7.71 -1.43
CA THR A 101 -3.93 8.22 -0.31
C THR A 101 -3.11 9.44 -0.73
N VAL A 102 -2.47 9.40 -1.92
CA VAL A 102 -1.69 10.52 -2.47
C VAL A 102 -2.56 11.74 -2.69
N ASP A 103 -3.73 11.58 -3.29
CA ASP A 103 -4.62 12.67 -3.66
C ASP A 103 -5.17 13.37 -2.41
N ILE A 104 -5.68 12.61 -1.44
CA ILE A 104 -6.14 13.16 -0.15
C ILE A 104 -4.98 13.84 0.58
N ASN A 105 -3.78 13.27 0.57
CA ASN A 105 -2.63 13.87 1.25
C ASN A 105 -2.19 15.19 0.59
N LYS A 106 -2.35 15.31 -0.74
CA LYS A 106 -2.11 16.56 -1.48
C LYS A 106 -3.17 17.61 -1.19
N GLU A 107 -4.45 17.25 -1.20
CA GLU A 107 -5.58 18.12 -0.85
C GLU A 107 -5.41 18.72 0.56
N LEU A 108 -4.88 17.92 1.48
CA LEU A 108 -4.58 18.33 2.84
C LEU A 108 -3.18 18.92 3.03
N HIS A 109 -2.41 19.16 1.97
CA HIS A 109 -1.06 19.73 2.02
C HIS A 109 -0.11 19.05 3.01
N GLY A 110 -0.22 17.72 3.19
CA GLY A 110 0.63 16.97 4.13
C GLY A 110 0.35 17.25 5.61
N ASN A 111 -0.86 17.71 5.94
CA ASN A 111 -1.36 17.90 7.31
C ASN A 111 -1.15 16.66 8.20
N LYS A 112 -1.27 16.85 9.52
CA LYS A 112 -1.04 15.79 10.52
C LYS A 112 -1.87 14.53 10.23
N LEU A 113 -1.33 13.36 10.59
CA LEU A 113 -2.00 12.07 10.40
C LEU A 113 -3.43 12.06 11.00
N THR A 114 -3.64 12.69 12.15
CA THR A 114 -4.96 12.79 12.78
C THR A 114 -5.97 13.53 11.90
N GLN A 115 -5.57 14.62 11.25
CA GLN A 115 -6.41 15.38 10.33
C GLN A 115 -6.67 14.59 9.04
N PHE A 116 -5.66 13.88 8.54
CA PHE A 116 -5.85 12.96 7.42
C PHE A 116 -6.91 11.92 7.73
N ILE A 117 -6.81 11.22 8.87
CA ILE A 117 -7.79 10.20 9.27
C ILE A 117 -9.19 10.80 9.44
N GLN A 118 -9.31 12.00 10.04
CA GLN A 118 -10.60 12.70 10.18
C GLN A 118 -11.23 13.10 8.85
N SER A 119 -10.42 13.34 7.81
CA SER A 119 -10.92 13.65 6.48
C SER A 119 -11.45 12.44 5.72
N LEU A 120 -11.03 11.23 6.10
CA LEU A 120 -11.50 9.99 5.48
C LEU A 120 -12.94 9.77 5.92
N LYS A 121 -13.88 10.06 5.02
CA LYS A 121 -15.27 9.70 5.24
C LYS A 121 -15.51 8.33 4.61
N ALA A 122 -16.27 7.47 5.29
CA ALA A 122 -16.59 6.14 4.78
C ALA A 122 -17.43 6.19 3.49
N ASP A 123 -18.06 7.34 3.18
CA ASP A 123 -18.82 7.62 1.97
C ASP A 123 -18.00 8.36 0.90
N ASP A 124 -16.67 8.51 1.05
CA ASP A 124 -15.85 9.07 -0.01
C ASP A 124 -16.00 8.19 -1.26
N PRO A 125 -16.47 8.75 -2.40
CA PRO A 125 -16.74 7.98 -3.61
C PRO A 125 -15.49 7.27 -4.15
N ARG A 126 -14.29 7.75 -3.78
CA ARG A 126 -13.04 7.09 -4.15
C ARG A 126 -12.82 5.77 -3.41
N ILE A 127 -13.41 5.61 -2.23
CA ILE A 127 -13.21 4.48 -1.31
C ILE A 127 -14.33 3.43 -1.46
N SER A 128 -15.54 3.84 -1.84
CA SER A 128 -16.73 2.99 -1.88
C SER A 128 -16.93 2.19 -3.18
N GLU A 129 -16.16 2.46 -4.24
CA GLU A 129 -16.22 1.80 -5.57
C GLU A 129 -15.02 0.88 -5.88
#